data_AF-A0A4Y2FB85-F1
#
_entry.id   AF-A0A4Y2FB85-F1
#
_cell.length_a   1.000
_cell.length_b   1.000
_cell.length_c   1.000
_cell.angle_alpha   90.00
_cell.angle_beta   90.00
_cell.angle_gamma   90.00
#
_symmetry.space_group_name_H-M   'P 1'
#
loop_
_entity.id
_entity.type
_entity.pdbx_description
1 polymer ?
#
loop_
_entity_poly.entity_id
_entity_poly.type
_entity_poly.pdbx_seq_one_letter_code
_entity_poly.pdbx_strand_id
1 'polypeptide(L)'
;MLSSALFFKDTAGEFNTMGGDSANLGFRQRQKLSAESKALDLIGPLHMDIASQARLIPNGVDVRIRLLRNKSDFALMSSVPDCKIIIESASLFIRKVNVAPSILIAQEKALEHGSMKLPIRRVDVRTFSLAPGLQSVTIPNAFIGSLPSRLILGFVANDALNGNLAKNPFNFSHYTLSYLSVSDGNRMYLAKPYTPDFGSNSYARSYLSLFTDLNRYHNFQNININYVEYKDGYALHAIELTPDFASNESHTSIIKNGNISIELKFNAALT
;
A
#
# COMPACT_ATOMS: atom_id res chain seq x y z
N MET A 1 -1.47 -8.99 15.89
CA MET A 1 -1.53 -7.54 15.59
C MET A 1 -2.47 -7.25 14.43
N LEU A 2 -2.29 -7.85 13.25
CA LEU A 2 -3.17 -7.54 12.10
C LEU A 2 -4.63 -7.98 12.32
N SER A 3 -4.86 -9.11 13.00
CA SER A 3 -6.21 -9.59 13.32
C SER A 3 -7.01 -8.69 14.26
N SER A 4 -6.35 -7.87 15.10
CA SER A 4 -7.06 -6.88 15.94
C SER A 4 -7.63 -5.72 15.13
N ALA A 5 -7.16 -5.54 13.89
CA ALA A 5 -7.72 -4.61 12.91
C ALA A 5 -8.56 -5.33 11.84
N LEU A 6 -9.06 -6.53 12.15
CA LEU A 6 -9.90 -7.37 11.27
C LEU A 6 -9.20 -7.86 9.99
N PHE A 7 -7.87 -7.80 9.92
CA PHE A 7 -7.15 -8.33 8.76
C PHE A 7 -6.97 -9.85 8.87
N PHE A 8 -7.58 -10.54 7.91
CA PHE A 8 -7.37 -11.95 7.63
C PHE A 8 -7.08 -12.10 6.14
N LYS A 9 -6.04 -12.86 5.82
CA LYS A 9 -5.54 -12.99 4.44
C LYS A 9 -6.61 -13.66 3.57
N ASP A 10 -6.92 -13.02 2.44
CA ASP A 10 -7.80 -13.59 1.42
C ASP A 10 -7.18 -14.86 0.80
N THR A 11 -8.01 -15.85 0.45
CA THR A 11 -7.52 -17.00 -0.33
C THR A 11 -7.21 -16.53 -1.74
N ALA A 12 -5.99 -16.83 -2.23
CA ALA A 12 -5.59 -16.47 -3.59
C ALA A 12 -6.55 -17.07 -4.64
N GLY A 13 -6.91 -16.28 -5.64
CA GLY A 13 -7.89 -16.62 -6.69
C GLY A 13 -9.35 -16.40 -6.28
N GLU A 14 -9.64 -16.32 -4.98
CA GLU A 14 -11.00 -16.38 -4.44
C GLU A 14 -11.47 -15.04 -3.86
N PHE A 15 -10.75 -13.95 -4.12
CA PHE A 15 -10.98 -12.63 -3.49
C PHE A 15 -12.43 -12.12 -3.60
N ASN A 16 -13.12 -12.42 -4.70
CA ASN A 16 -14.49 -11.99 -4.95
C ASN A 16 -15.55 -13.03 -4.54
N THR A 17 -15.14 -14.17 -3.98
CA THR A 17 -16.09 -15.20 -3.53
C THR A 17 -16.63 -14.86 -2.15
N MET A 18 -17.95 -14.87 -2.02
CA MET A 18 -18.67 -14.48 -0.82
C MET A 18 -19.68 -15.56 -0.42
N GLY A 19 -20.24 -15.42 0.78
CA GLY A 19 -21.28 -16.30 1.30
C GLY A 19 -20.76 -17.39 2.23
N GLY A 20 -21.71 -18.17 2.76
CA GLY A 20 -21.47 -19.17 3.80
C GLY A 20 -20.42 -20.19 3.43
N ASP A 21 -20.34 -20.59 2.15
CA ASP A 21 -19.41 -21.59 1.59
C ASP A 21 -18.31 -20.98 0.71
N SER A 22 -18.01 -19.69 0.90
CA SER A 22 -16.92 -19.02 0.18
C SER A 22 -15.60 -19.80 0.31
N ALA A 23 -14.90 -20.00 -0.80
CA ALA A 23 -13.55 -20.56 -0.82
C ALA A 23 -12.52 -19.59 -0.22
N ASN A 24 -12.88 -18.32 -0.06
CA ASN A 24 -12.09 -17.31 0.62
C ASN A 24 -12.19 -17.44 2.15
N LEU A 25 -11.17 -18.07 2.72
CA LEU A 25 -11.08 -18.35 4.16
C LEU A 25 -10.96 -17.06 4.98
N GLY A 26 -10.21 -16.06 4.48
CA GLY A 26 -10.09 -14.76 5.13
C GLY A 26 -11.40 -13.99 5.14
N PHE A 27 -12.19 -14.06 4.06
CA PHE A 27 -13.56 -13.53 4.04
C PHE A 27 -14.45 -14.22 5.07
N ARG A 28 -14.48 -15.57 5.11
CA ARG A 28 -15.30 -16.31 6.09
C ARG A 28 -14.97 -15.95 7.53
N GLN A 29 -13.69 -15.75 7.87
CA GLN A 29 -13.28 -15.34 9.20
C GLN A 29 -13.81 -13.96 9.57
N ARG A 30 -13.70 -12.98 8.66
CA ARG A 30 -14.24 -11.62 8.86
C ARG A 30 -15.76 -11.64 8.98
N GLN A 31 -16.44 -12.38 8.09
CA GLN A 31 -17.89 -12.54 8.09
C GLN A 31 -18.39 -13.15 9.41
N LYS A 32 -17.70 -14.17 9.93
CA LYS A 32 -18.05 -14.82 11.21
C LYS A 32 -17.97 -13.83 12.37
N LEU A 33 -16.98 -12.95 12.38
CA LEU A 33 -16.81 -11.94 13.44
C LEU A 33 -17.90 -10.86 13.36
N SER A 34 -18.32 -10.46 12.16
CA SER A 34 -19.35 -9.46 11.93
C SER A 34 -20.76 -10.04 11.73
N ALA A 35 -20.96 -11.32 12.03
CA ALA A 35 -22.25 -11.99 11.87
C ALA A 35 -23.33 -11.30 12.71
N GLU A 36 -24.57 -11.31 12.21
CA GLU A 36 -25.73 -10.72 12.90
C GLU A 36 -25.56 -9.22 13.22
N SER A 37 -24.73 -8.51 12.44
CA SER A 37 -24.41 -7.08 12.63
C SER A 37 -23.84 -6.77 14.02
N LYS A 38 -23.11 -7.71 14.61
CA LYS A 38 -22.46 -7.52 15.91
C LYS A 38 -21.44 -6.38 15.85
N ALA A 39 -21.42 -5.56 16.90
CA ALA A 39 -20.38 -4.55 17.10
C ALA A 39 -18.99 -5.20 17.20
N LEU A 40 -18.04 -4.63 16.46
CA LEU A 40 -16.65 -5.09 16.42
C LEU A 40 -15.76 -4.14 17.22
N ASP A 41 -14.97 -4.70 18.13
CA ASP A 41 -13.90 -3.98 18.81
C ASP A 41 -12.61 -4.12 18.00
N LEU A 42 -12.16 -3.01 17.41
CA LEU A 42 -11.02 -2.97 16.49
C LEU A 42 -9.96 -2.00 17.00
N ILE A 43 -8.70 -2.44 16.95
CA ILE A 43 -7.54 -1.62 17.28
C ILE A 43 -6.39 -1.88 16.32
N GLY A 44 -5.80 -0.79 15.83
CA GLY A 44 -4.67 -0.83 14.91
C GLY A 44 -3.88 0.48 14.95
N PRO A 45 -2.65 0.48 14.42
CA PRO A 45 -1.87 1.70 14.28
C PRO A 45 -2.53 2.63 13.26
N LEU A 46 -2.50 3.94 13.52
CA LEU A 46 -2.89 4.91 12.51
C LEU A 46 -1.71 5.12 11.54
N HIS A 47 -1.86 4.63 10.31
CA HIS A 47 -0.84 4.75 9.27
C HIS A 47 -0.76 6.20 8.77
N MET A 48 0.14 6.99 9.37
CA MET A 48 0.42 8.37 8.98
C MET A 48 1.90 8.56 8.68
N ASP A 49 2.21 9.37 7.67
CA ASP A 49 3.58 9.69 7.28
C ASP A 49 4.42 10.23 8.45
N ILE A 50 3.84 11.10 9.29
CA ILE A 50 4.53 11.68 10.46
C ILE A 50 4.73 10.68 11.60
N ALA A 51 3.93 9.60 11.64
CA ALA A 51 4.07 8.54 12.63
C ALA A 51 5.10 7.48 12.20
N SER A 52 5.63 7.57 10.98
CA SER A 52 6.63 6.64 10.44
C SER A 52 8.07 6.95 10.83
N GLN A 53 8.31 8.08 11.51
CA GLN A 53 9.64 8.55 11.93
C GLN A 53 9.84 8.41 13.44
N ALA A 54 11.08 8.22 13.88
CA ALA A 54 11.41 7.84 15.25
C ALA A 54 11.45 8.99 16.27
N ARG A 55 11.44 10.26 15.83
CA ARG A 55 11.51 11.44 16.72
C ARG A 55 10.17 11.68 17.39
N LEU A 56 10.21 12.04 18.67
CA LEU A 56 9.02 12.41 19.42
C LEU A 56 8.53 13.81 19.01
N ILE A 57 7.22 14.01 19.04
CA ILE A 57 6.64 15.35 18.91
C ILE A 57 6.89 16.09 20.24
N PRO A 58 7.46 17.31 20.23
CA PRO A 58 7.77 18.03 21.45
C PRO A 58 6.50 18.51 22.18
N ASN A 59 6.65 18.85 23.46
CA ASN A 59 5.56 19.40 24.26
C ASN A 59 5.07 20.74 23.70
N GLY A 60 3.79 21.05 23.91
CA GLY A 60 3.19 22.32 23.47
C GLY A 60 2.83 22.38 21.98
N VAL A 61 2.97 21.28 21.23
CA VAL A 61 2.51 21.20 19.83
C VAL A 61 1.09 20.64 19.77
N ASP A 62 0.16 21.43 19.24
CA ASP A 62 -1.21 20.99 18.97
C ASP A 62 -1.25 20.06 17.75
N VAL A 63 -1.72 18.83 17.96
CA VAL A 63 -1.88 17.82 16.91
C VAL A 63 -3.37 17.63 16.62
N ARG A 64 -3.79 18.03 15.41
CA ARG A 64 -5.16 17.79 14.91
C ARG A 64 -5.15 16.69 13.87
N ILE A 65 -5.86 15.60 14.14
CA ILE A 65 -6.03 14.46 13.22
C ILE A 65 -7.46 14.49 12.68
N ARG A 66 -7.61 14.46 11.36
CA ARG A 66 -8.91 14.34 10.68
C ARG A 66 -8.94 13.04 9.89
N LEU A 67 -9.89 12.17 10.21
CA LEU A 67 -10.12 10.91 9.51
C LEU A 67 -11.33 11.06 8.59
N LEU A 68 -11.15 10.70 7.32
CA LEU A 68 -12.23 10.66 6.33
C LEU A 68 -12.53 9.20 6.03
N ARG A 69 -13.80 8.80 6.19
CA ARG A 69 -14.23 7.43 5.95
C ARG A 69 -14.50 7.23 4.46
N ASN A 70 -14.04 6.11 3.91
CA ASN A 70 -14.43 5.67 2.57
C ASN A 70 -15.91 5.27 2.52
N LYS A 71 -16.47 5.23 1.31
CA LYS A 71 -17.85 4.74 1.06
C LYS A 71 -18.00 3.31 1.56
N SER A 72 -19.18 2.95 2.03
CA SER A 72 -19.46 1.60 2.53
C SER A 72 -19.24 0.54 1.45
N ASP A 73 -19.59 0.83 0.20
CA ASP A 73 -19.45 -0.10 -0.93
C ASP A 73 -17.99 -0.38 -1.34
N PHE A 74 -17.05 0.45 -0.88
CA PHE A 74 -15.62 0.19 -1.01
C PHE A 74 -15.08 -0.60 0.21
N ALA A 75 -15.58 -0.28 1.41
CA ALA A 75 -15.07 -0.83 2.65
C ALA A 75 -15.68 -2.19 3.04
N LEU A 76 -16.84 -2.54 2.47
CA LEU A 76 -17.57 -3.78 2.75
C LEU A 76 -17.68 -4.66 1.52
N MET A 77 -17.80 -5.95 1.76
CA MET A 77 -18.20 -6.94 0.76
C MET A 77 -19.45 -7.67 1.25
N SER A 78 -20.46 -7.77 0.39
CA SER A 78 -21.75 -8.36 0.73
C SER A 78 -22.50 -8.81 -0.53
N SER A 79 -23.28 -9.88 -0.41
CA SER A 79 -24.28 -10.27 -1.40
C SER A 79 -25.62 -9.52 -1.23
N VAL A 80 -25.81 -8.83 -0.11
CA VAL A 80 -27.01 -8.07 0.22
C VAL A 80 -26.75 -6.58 -0.01
N PRO A 81 -27.65 -5.86 -0.71
CA PRO A 81 -27.52 -4.41 -0.88
C PRO A 81 -27.66 -3.65 0.45
N ASP A 82 -27.35 -2.35 0.42
CA ASP A 82 -27.60 -1.40 1.52
C ASP A 82 -26.86 -1.64 2.85
N CYS A 83 -25.70 -2.31 2.79
CA CYS A 83 -24.84 -2.49 3.95
C CYS A 83 -24.20 -1.16 4.40
N LYS A 84 -24.19 -0.89 5.71
CA LYS A 84 -23.67 0.37 6.29
C LYS A 84 -22.66 0.11 7.38
N ILE A 85 -21.66 0.97 7.48
CA ILE A 85 -20.71 1.01 8.60
C ILE A 85 -21.13 2.14 9.54
N ILE A 86 -21.33 1.82 10.81
CA ILE A 86 -21.60 2.77 11.89
C ILE A 86 -20.43 2.71 12.86
N ILE A 87 -19.85 3.86 13.17
CA ILE A 87 -18.80 3.98 14.19
C ILE A 87 -19.51 4.35 15.49
N GLU A 88 -19.59 3.42 16.43
CA GLU A 88 -20.22 3.65 17.73
C GLU A 88 -19.35 4.51 18.65
N SER A 89 -18.05 4.21 18.69
CA SER A 89 -17.06 4.98 19.43
C SER A 89 -15.70 4.92 18.74
N ALA A 90 -14.88 5.95 18.95
CA ALA A 90 -13.51 6.00 18.45
C ALA A 90 -12.61 6.65 19.49
N SER A 91 -11.49 6.01 19.80
CA SER A 91 -10.49 6.49 20.76
C SER A 91 -9.10 6.40 20.16
N LEU A 92 -8.24 7.37 20.47
CA LEU A 92 -6.84 7.39 20.05
C LEU A 92 -5.93 7.25 21.26
N PHE A 93 -5.16 6.17 21.29
CA PHE A 93 -4.16 5.93 22.33
C PHE A 93 -2.80 6.46 21.89
N ILE A 94 -2.26 7.45 22.61
CA ILE A 94 -0.95 8.05 22.34
C ILE A 94 -0.03 7.76 23.52
N ARG A 95 1.19 7.28 23.22
CA ARG A 95 2.23 7.10 24.23
C ARG A 95 2.95 8.41 24.48
N LYS A 96 2.97 8.87 25.73
CA LYS A 96 3.82 9.97 26.19
C LYS A 96 5.12 9.43 26.79
N VAL A 97 6.22 10.15 26.59
CA VAL A 97 7.53 9.79 27.14
C VAL A 97 7.88 10.78 28.23
N ASN A 98 8.17 10.28 29.42
CA ASN A 98 8.67 11.10 30.53
C ASN A 98 10.19 11.22 30.39
N VAL A 99 10.68 12.46 30.36
CA VAL A 99 12.10 12.78 30.24
C VAL A 99 12.56 13.53 31.48
N ALA A 100 13.85 13.43 31.81
CA ALA A 100 14.43 14.14 32.95
C ALA A 100 14.31 15.67 32.76
N PRO A 101 14.08 16.46 33.83
CA PRO A 101 13.94 17.92 33.73
C PRO A 101 15.12 18.62 33.04
N SER A 102 16.34 18.11 33.24
CA SER A 102 17.55 18.65 32.57
C SER A 102 17.49 18.54 31.04
N ILE A 103 16.85 17.49 30.51
CA ILE A 103 16.67 17.29 29.07
C ILE A 103 15.62 18.27 28.52
N LEU A 104 14.54 18.54 29.26
CA LEU A 104 13.53 19.52 28.86
C LEU A 104 14.13 20.92 28.71
N ILE A 105 14.90 21.37 29.72
CA ILE A 105 15.56 22.68 29.69
C ILE A 105 16.57 22.76 28.53
N ALA A 106 17.32 21.68 28.28
CA ALA A 106 18.25 21.63 27.17
C ALA A 106 17.55 21.70 25.80
N GLN A 107 16.39 21.03 25.66
CA GLN A 107 15.56 21.09 24.45
C GLN A 107 14.98 22.48 24.23
N GLU A 108 14.45 23.13 25.28
CA GLU A 108 13.93 24.51 25.19
C GLU A 108 15.01 25.48 24.72
N LYS A 109 16.20 25.46 25.33
CA LYS A 109 17.34 26.29 24.89
C LYS A 109 17.79 26.00 23.46
N ALA A 110 17.79 24.73 23.05
CA ALA A 110 18.14 24.38 21.67
C ALA A 110 17.10 24.93 20.66
N LEU A 111 15.82 24.96 21.04
CA LEU A 111 14.74 25.48 20.21
C LEU A 111 14.73 27.02 20.10
N GLU A 112 15.34 27.73 21.04
CA GLU A 112 15.57 29.19 20.92
C GLU A 112 16.54 29.54 19.77
N HIS A 113 17.48 28.64 19.46
CA HIS A 113 18.52 28.87 18.45
C HIS A 113 18.27 28.18 17.11
N GLY A 114 17.32 27.25 17.04
CA GLY A 114 17.04 26.51 15.80
C GLY A 114 15.75 25.70 15.84
N SER A 115 15.25 25.36 14.66
CA SER A 115 14.01 24.60 14.54
C SER A 115 14.25 23.09 14.62
N MET A 116 13.33 22.37 15.28
CA MET A 116 13.30 20.92 15.23
C MET A 116 12.94 20.43 13.83
N LYS A 117 13.79 19.58 13.25
CA LYS A 117 13.51 18.91 11.98
C LYS A 117 12.90 17.54 12.24
N LEU A 118 11.72 17.29 11.67
CA LEU A 118 11.08 15.98 11.66
C LEU A 118 11.18 15.41 10.24
N PRO A 119 11.99 14.36 10.00
CA PRO A 119 12.06 13.74 8.69
C PRO A 119 10.75 12.99 8.43
N ILE A 120 10.15 13.20 7.27
CA ILE A 120 8.89 12.55 6.89
C ILE A 120 9.07 11.89 5.53
N ARG A 121 8.70 10.61 5.43
CA ARG A 121 8.54 9.93 4.15
C ARG A 121 7.06 9.95 3.80
N ARG A 122 6.72 10.61 2.69
CA ARG A 122 5.33 10.73 2.24
C ARG A 122 4.94 9.57 1.34
N VAL A 123 3.71 9.09 1.51
CA VAL A 123 3.08 8.14 0.59
C VAL A 123 2.10 8.91 -0.29
N ASP A 124 2.29 8.83 -1.61
CA ASP A 124 1.38 9.40 -2.61
C ASP A 124 0.79 8.27 -3.45
N VAL A 125 -0.54 8.25 -3.59
CA VAL A 125 -1.27 7.23 -4.35
C VAL A 125 -1.88 7.91 -5.57
N ARG A 126 -1.53 7.41 -6.75
CA ARG A 126 -2.05 7.88 -8.03
C ARG A 126 -2.76 6.76 -8.75
N THR A 127 -3.93 7.08 -9.31
CA THR A 127 -4.76 6.13 -10.05
C THR A 127 -4.81 6.56 -11.51
N PHE A 128 -4.61 5.59 -12.41
CA PHE A 128 -4.73 5.80 -13.85
C PHE A 128 -5.76 4.81 -14.40
N SER A 129 -6.78 5.32 -15.09
CA SER A 129 -7.78 4.49 -15.74
C SER A 129 -7.27 4.02 -17.10
N LEU A 130 -7.28 2.70 -17.33
CA LEU A 130 -6.91 2.10 -18.60
C LEU A 130 -8.18 1.72 -19.36
N ALA A 131 -8.25 2.06 -20.64
CA ALA A 131 -9.40 1.73 -21.47
C ALA A 131 -9.39 0.23 -21.86
N PRO A 132 -10.57 -0.39 -22.04
CA PRO A 132 -10.67 -1.75 -22.57
C PRO A 132 -10.14 -1.80 -24.01
N GLY A 133 -9.68 -2.97 -24.44
CA GLY A 133 -9.11 -3.19 -25.77
C GLY A 133 -7.61 -2.90 -25.88
N LEU A 134 -7.00 -2.23 -24.90
CA LEU A 134 -5.58 -1.89 -24.94
C LEU A 134 -4.70 -3.12 -24.62
N GLN A 135 -3.62 -3.30 -25.39
CA GLN A 135 -2.56 -4.26 -25.11
C GLN A 135 -1.22 -3.60 -24.78
N SER A 136 -1.07 -2.32 -25.12
CA SER A 136 0.12 -1.52 -24.83
C SER A 136 -0.33 -0.17 -24.31
N VAL A 137 0.21 0.23 -23.16
CA VAL A 137 -0.14 1.47 -22.47
C VAL A 137 1.14 2.17 -22.06
N THR A 138 1.23 3.45 -22.37
CA THR A 138 2.22 4.34 -21.78
C THR A 138 1.49 5.31 -20.88
N ILE A 139 1.88 5.36 -19.61
CA ILE A 139 1.44 6.37 -18.65
C ILE A 139 2.57 7.41 -18.58
N PRO A 140 2.51 8.46 -19.42
CA PRO A 140 3.44 9.57 -19.28
C PRO A 140 3.11 10.31 -17.98
N ASN A 141 4.10 10.98 -17.40
CA ASN A 141 3.85 11.89 -16.30
C ASN A 141 3.22 11.24 -15.06
N ALA A 142 3.52 9.97 -14.80
CA ALA A 142 3.01 9.24 -13.65
C ALA A 142 3.35 9.99 -12.35
N PHE A 143 4.56 10.53 -12.24
CA PHE A 143 4.99 11.44 -11.17
C PHE A 143 5.81 12.60 -11.74
N ILE A 144 5.40 13.83 -11.46
CA ILE A 144 6.12 15.06 -11.84
C ILE A 144 6.62 15.76 -10.58
N GLY A 145 7.86 16.25 -10.61
CA GLY A 145 8.48 16.99 -9.52
C GLY A 145 9.37 16.08 -8.69
N SER A 146 9.25 16.13 -7.37
CA SER A 146 10.03 15.28 -6.47
C SER A 146 9.78 13.80 -6.76
N LEU A 147 10.79 13.10 -7.25
CA LEU A 147 10.72 11.68 -7.54
C LEU A 147 10.55 10.88 -6.25
N PRO A 148 9.63 9.91 -6.20
CA PRO A 148 9.54 8.99 -5.08
C PRO A 148 10.82 8.16 -4.99
N SER A 149 11.16 7.71 -3.78
CA SER A 149 12.22 6.74 -3.59
C SER A 149 11.79 5.34 -4.00
N ARG A 150 10.50 5.01 -3.91
CA ARG A 150 9.96 3.69 -4.24
C ARG A 150 8.62 3.84 -4.95
N LEU A 151 8.38 2.97 -5.90
CA LEU A 151 7.12 2.87 -6.63
C LEU A 151 6.53 1.47 -6.44
N ILE A 152 5.22 1.39 -6.18
CA ILE A 152 4.49 0.13 -6.09
C ILE A 152 3.33 0.23 -7.09
N LEU A 153 3.28 -0.69 -8.05
CA LEU A 153 2.18 -0.79 -9.02
C LEU A 153 1.28 -1.96 -8.67
N GLY A 154 -0.01 -1.78 -8.91
CA GLY A 154 -1.02 -2.83 -8.88
C GLY A 154 -2.17 -2.47 -9.81
N PHE A 155 -2.84 -3.49 -10.34
CA PHE A 155 -4.01 -3.31 -11.18
C PHE A 155 -5.23 -3.86 -10.47
N VAL A 156 -6.31 -3.09 -10.48
CA VAL A 156 -7.58 -3.45 -9.83
C VAL A 156 -8.71 -3.15 -10.81
N ALA A 157 -9.80 -3.88 -10.70
CA ALA A 157 -10.99 -3.60 -11.51
C ALA A 157 -11.54 -2.20 -11.17
N ASN A 158 -11.95 -1.45 -12.18
CA ASN A 158 -12.40 -0.05 -12.02
C ASN A 158 -13.63 0.04 -11.09
N ASP A 159 -14.58 -0.89 -11.22
CA ASP A 159 -15.77 -0.92 -10.39
C ASP A 159 -15.49 -1.38 -8.95
N ALA A 160 -14.50 -2.26 -8.73
CA ALA A 160 -14.03 -2.58 -7.38
C ALA A 160 -13.43 -1.34 -6.70
N LEU A 161 -12.59 -0.58 -7.40
CA LEU A 161 -11.97 0.64 -6.88
C LEU A 161 -13.00 1.73 -6.55
N ASN A 162 -14.04 1.87 -7.37
CA ASN A 162 -15.10 2.86 -7.17
C ASN A 162 -16.17 2.44 -6.14
N GLY A 163 -16.10 1.19 -5.65
CA GLY A 163 -17.02 0.60 -4.70
C GLY A 163 -18.03 -0.31 -5.39
N ASN A 164 -17.88 -1.60 -5.16
CA ASN A 164 -18.82 -2.63 -5.59
C ASN A 164 -18.84 -3.70 -4.49
N LEU A 165 -19.98 -3.91 -3.83
CA LEU A 165 -20.12 -4.85 -2.73
C LEU A 165 -19.74 -6.30 -3.09
N ALA A 166 -19.76 -6.64 -4.39
CA ALA A 166 -19.40 -7.98 -4.86
C ALA A 166 -17.92 -8.13 -5.24
N LYS A 167 -17.13 -7.05 -5.21
CA LYS A 167 -15.73 -7.09 -5.63
C LYS A 167 -14.80 -6.55 -4.54
N ASN A 168 -13.65 -7.19 -4.41
CA ASN A 168 -12.63 -6.78 -3.48
C ASN A 168 -11.71 -5.71 -4.13
N PRO A 169 -11.61 -4.48 -3.59
CA PRO A 169 -10.73 -3.44 -4.14
C PRO A 169 -9.23 -3.73 -3.94
N PHE A 170 -8.88 -4.77 -3.18
CA PHE A 170 -7.51 -5.22 -2.94
C PHE A 170 -7.18 -6.51 -3.70
N ASN A 171 -8.02 -6.93 -4.65
CA ASN A 171 -7.70 -7.99 -5.60
C ASN A 171 -6.80 -7.44 -6.72
N PHE A 172 -5.49 -7.56 -6.53
CA PHE A 172 -4.48 -7.08 -7.47
C PHE A 172 -4.25 -8.12 -8.57
N SER A 173 -5.00 -8.00 -9.66
CA SER A 173 -4.88 -8.88 -10.82
C SER A 173 -3.71 -8.46 -11.72
N HIS A 174 -3.13 -9.41 -12.43
CA HIS A 174 -2.04 -9.15 -13.38
C HIS A 174 -2.54 -8.76 -14.77
N TYR A 175 -3.81 -9.04 -15.12
CA TYR A 175 -4.40 -8.77 -16.45
C TYR A 175 -3.53 -9.22 -17.64
N THR A 176 -2.80 -10.33 -17.49
CA THR A 176 -1.83 -10.84 -18.48
C THR A 176 -0.66 -9.90 -18.80
N LEU A 177 -0.25 -9.07 -17.84
CA LEU A 177 0.94 -8.22 -17.95
C LEU A 177 2.13 -9.04 -18.45
N SER A 178 2.79 -8.53 -19.49
CA SER A 178 3.92 -9.17 -20.17
C SER A 178 5.13 -8.26 -20.34
N TYR A 179 4.97 -6.96 -20.08
CA TYR A 179 6.06 -6.00 -20.07
C TYR A 179 5.78 -4.89 -19.05
N LEU A 180 6.76 -4.58 -18.21
CA LEU A 180 6.74 -3.42 -17.31
C LEU A 180 8.11 -2.74 -17.34
N SER A 181 8.10 -1.46 -17.65
CA SER A 181 9.28 -0.58 -17.62
C SER A 181 8.94 0.74 -16.94
N VAL A 182 9.91 1.28 -16.22
CA VAL A 182 9.81 2.57 -15.53
C VAL A 182 11.06 3.39 -15.84
N SER A 183 10.87 4.62 -16.31
CA SER A 183 11.94 5.55 -16.67
C SER A 183 11.64 6.96 -16.21
N ASP A 184 12.67 7.79 -16.09
CA ASP A 184 12.54 9.24 -15.87
C ASP A 184 12.90 10.08 -17.12
N GLY A 185 12.90 9.45 -18.30
CA GLY A 185 13.33 10.03 -19.57
C GLY A 185 14.84 9.92 -19.84
N ASN A 186 15.68 10.01 -18.81
CA ASN A 186 17.14 9.92 -18.94
C ASN A 186 17.68 8.54 -18.56
N ARG A 187 16.99 7.84 -17.67
CA ARG A 187 17.38 6.53 -17.16
C ARG A 187 16.17 5.61 -17.03
N MET A 188 16.40 4.33 -17.29
CA MET A 188 15.50 3.25 -16.87
C MET A 188 15.90 2.79 -15.46
N TYR A 189 14.92 2.71 -14.55
CA TYR A 189 15.15 2.20 -13.20
C TYR A 189 15.31 0.69 -13.19
N LEU A 190 14.64 0.02 -14.12
CA LEU A 190 14.82 -1.39 -14.42
C LEU A 190 15.85 -1.52 -15.55
N ALA A 191 17.09 -1.93 -15.24
CA ALA A 191 18.13 -2.15 -16.25
C ALA A 191 17.69 -3.13 -17.35
N LYS A 192 16.86 -4.11 -16.97
CA LYS A 192 16.06 -4.93 -17.88
C LYS A 192 14.60 -4.82 -17.44
N PRO A 193 13.66 -4.44 -18.34
CA PRO A 193 12.24 -4.47 -18.05
C PRO A 193 11.79 -5.81 -17.46
N TYR A 194 10.70 -5.80 -16.72
CA TYR A 194 10.06 -7.05 -16.31
C TYR A 194 9.27 -7.60 -17.49
N THR A 195 9.45 -8.88 -17.77
CA THR A 195 8.73 -9.60 -18.83
C THR A 195 8.08 -10.87 -18.26
N PRO A 196 7.13 -10.75 -17.31
CA PRO A 196 6.50 -11.92 -16.73
C PRO A 196 5.61 -12.62 -17.76
N ASP A 197 5.51 -13.93 -17.63
CA ASP A 197 4.48 -14.73 -18.30
C ASP A 197 3.71 -15.51 -17.24
N PHE A 198 2.52 -15.02 -16.92
CA PHE A 198 1.64 -15.64 -15.93
C PHE A 198 0.99 -16.93 -16.43
N GLY A 199 0.90 -17.13 -17.76
CA GLY A 199 0.36 -18.36 -18.36
C GLY A 199 1.30 -19.55 -18.19
N SER A 200 2.61 -19.34 -18.33
CA SER A 200 3.65 -20.36 -18.13
C SER A 200 4.21 -20.42 -16.70
N ASN A 201 3.67 -19.61 -15.78
CA ASN A 201 4.19 -19.41 -14.43
C ASN A 201 5.65 -18.88 -14.37
N SER A 202 6.04 -18.07 -15.34
CA SER A 202 7.35 -17.41 -15.42
C SER A 202 7.27 -15.96 -14.93
N TYR A 203 7.14 -15.77 -13.62
CA TYR A 203 7.03 -14.44 -13.00
C TYR A 203 7.88 -14.27 -11.73
N ALA A 204 8.85 -15.16 -11.53
CA ALA A 204 9.75 -15.18 -10.37
C ALA A 204 10.42 -13.82 -10.06
N ARG A 205 10.86 -13.09 -11.09
CA ARG A 205 11.47 -11.77 -10.89
C ARG A 205 10.48 -10.73 -10.39
N SER A 206 9.24 -10.76 -10.89
CA SER A 206 8.15 -9.87 -10.46
C SER A 206 7.77 -10.18 -9.00
N TYR A 207 7.65 -11.46 -8.64
CA TYR A 207 7.43 -11.88 -7.25
C TYR A 207 8.60 -11.48 -6.33
N LEU A 208 9.84 -11.74 -6.75
CA LEU A 208 11.04 -11.41 -5.97
C LEU A 208 11.14 -9.91 -5.68
N SER A 209 10.66 -9.05 -6.59
CA SER A 209 10.65 -7.59 -6.42
C SER A 209 9.94 -7.16 -5.13
N LEU A 210 8.90 -7.89 -4.70
CA LEU A 210 8.22 -7.62 -3.45
C LEU A 210 9.19 -7.68 -2.26
N PHE A 211 10.19 -8.56 -2.31
CA PHE A 211 11.13 -8.76 -1.21
C PHE A 211 12.36 -7.87 -1.35
N THR A 212 12.94 -7.77 -2.55
CA THR A 212 14.16 -6.98 -2.77
C THR A 212 13.87 -5.49 -2.69
N ASP A 213 12.84 -5.02 -3.39
CA ASP A 213 12.62 -3.59 -3.60
C ASP A 213 11.82 -2.95 -2.46
N LEU A 214 11.17 -3.77 -1.63
CA LEU A 214 10.63 -3.35 -0.33
C LEU A 214 11.65 -3.46 0.82
N ASN A 215 12.90 -3.82 0.53
CA ASN A 215 13.96 -4.10 1.50
C ASN A 215 13.51 -5.08 2.61
N ARG A 216 12.84 -6.17 2.20
CA ARG A 216 12.36 -7.25 3.07
C ARG A 216 13.18 -8.53 2.95
N TYR A 217 14.04 -8.65 1.93
CA TYR A 217 14.80 -9.87 1.64
C TYR A 217 15.69 -10.33 2.80
N HIS A 218 16.34 -9.41 3.52
CA HIS A 218 17.20 -9.69 4.68
C HIS A 218 16.57 -9.36 6.03
N ASN A 219 15.28 -8.99 6.04
CA ASN A 219 14.58 -8.65 7.27
C ASN A 219 13.71 -9.81 7.73
N PHE A 220 13.60 -10.00 9.05
CA PHE A 220 12.73 -11.01 9.67
C PHE A 220 11.22 -10.75 9.44
N GLN A 221 10.86 -9.63 8.79
CA GLN A 221 9.48 -9.31 8.44
C GLN A 221 9.15 -9.83 7.05
N ASN A 222 8.53 -11.01 7.01
CA ASN A 222 8.10 -11.65 5.77
C ASN A 222 6.84 -10.98 5.21
N ILE A 223 6.75 -10.96 3.87
CA ILE A 223 5.53 -10.61 3.16
C ILE A 223 4.66 -11.87 3.13
N ASN A 224 3.43 -11.77 3.63
CA ASN A 224 2.52 -12.91 3.73
C ASN A 224 1.90 -13.27 2.37
N ILE A 225 2.73 -13.44 1.34
CA ILE A 225 2.37 -13.80 -0.04
C ILE A 225 3.44 -14.79 -0.52
N ASN A 226 3.05 -15.98 -0.95
CA ASN A 226 3.96 -16.96 -1.52
C ASN A 226 3.96 -16.91 -3.06
N TYR A 227 4.90 -17.63 -3.68
CA TYR A 227 5.07 -17.63 -5.14
C TYR A 227 3.83 -18.10 -5.92
N VAL A 228 3.09 -19.06 -5.39
CA VAL A 228 1.89 -19.61 -6.05
C VAL A 228 0.74 -18.62 -5.96
N GLU A 229 0.54 -18.02 -4.78
CA GLU A 229 -0.52 -17.05 -4.51
C GLU A 229 -0.34 -15.74 -5.28
N TYR A 230 0.91 -15.35 -5.57
CA TYR A 230 1.24 -14.05 -6.14
C TYR A 230 0.42 -13.68 -7.38
N LYS A 231 0.29 -14.61 -8.33
CA LYS A 231 -0.44 -14.34 -9.58
C LYS A 231 -1.95 -14.20 -9.39
N ASP A 232 -2.50 -14.81 -8.35
CA ASP A 232 -3.95 -14.96 -8.18
C ASP A 232 -4.50 -13.90 -7.20
N GLY A 233 -4.28 -12.62 -7.52
CA GLY A 233 -4.84 -11.48 -6.78
C GLY A 233 -3.86 -10.73 -5.86
N TYR A 234 -2.58 -11.10 -5.90
CA TYR A 234 -1.50 -10.45 -5.15
C TYR A 234 -0.39 -9.86 -6.05
N ALA A 235 -0.70 -9.61 -7.33
CA ALA A 235 0.26 -9.23 -8.36
C ALA A 235 0.66 -7.74 -8.27
N LEU A 236 1.34 -7.39 -7.18
CA LEU A 236 1.96 -6.09 -6.98
C LEU A 236 3.40 -6.09 -7.54
N HIS A 237 3.86 -4.94 -8.01
CA HIS A 237 5.22 -4.77 -8.53
C HIS A 237 5.89 -3.64 -7.77
N ALA A 238 6.92 -3.97 -6.98
CA ALA A 238 7.71 -2.97 -6.27
C ALA A 238 8.95 -2.62 -7.10
N ILE A 239 9.28 -1.33 -7.17
CA ILE A 239 10.45 -0.82 -7.88
C ILE A 239 11.15 0.18 -6.97
N GLU A 240 12.40 -0.11 -6.65
CA GLU A 240 13.28 0.77 -5.90
C GLU A 240 13.94 1.79 -6.85
N LEU A 241 13.83 3.08 -6.52
CA LEU A 241 14.28 4.17 -7.38
C LEU A 241 15.53 4.87 -6.83
N THR A 242 15.96 4.57 -5.59
CA THR A 242 17.20 5.15 -5.06
C THR A 242 18.42 4.56 -5.77
N PRO A 243 19.50 5.36 -5.96
CA PRO A 243 20.68 4.91 -6.72
C PRO A 243 21.44 3.76 -6.03
N ASP A 244 21.28 3.62 -4.72
CA ASP A 244 21.95 2.67 -3.83
C ASP A 244 21.04 1.51 -3.38
N PHE A 245 19.79 1.47 -3.85
CA PHE A 245 18.78 0.49 -3.44
C PHE A 245 18.48 0.45 -1.93
N ALA A 246 18.75 1.56 -1.23
CA ALA A 246 18.72 1.65 0.23
C ALA A 246 17.57 2.51 0.78
N SER A 247 16.40 2.60 0.12
CA SER A 247 15.34 3.54 0.57
C SER A 247 14.74 3.29 1.95
N ASN A 248 15.05 2.16 2.59
CA ASN A 248 14.65 1.84 3.96
C ASN A 248 15.83 1.83 4.95
N GLU A 249 17.01 2.30 4.56
CA GLU A 249 18.19 2.39 5.44
C GLU A 249 18.22 3.70 6.25
N SER A 250 19.24 3.86 7.09
CA SER A 250 19.36 4.99 8.02
C SER A 250 19.72 6.33 7.37
N HIS A 251 20.16 6.32 6.11
CA HIS A 251 20.50 7.54 5.37
C HIS A 251 19.42 7.89 4.35
N THR A 252 19.36 9.16 3.98
CA THR A 252 18.40 9.67 3.01
C THR A 252 19.09 9.95 1.69
N SER A 253 18.60 9.37 0.59
CA SER A 253 18.99 9.79 -0.75
C SER A 253 18.53 11.23 -1.01
N ILE A 254 19.30 11.96 -1.81
CA ILE A 254 18.96 13.32 -2.23
C ILE A 254 17.66 13.29 -3.04
N ILE A 255 16.73 14.20 -2.72
CA ILE A 255 15.50 14.39 -3.48
C ILE A 255 15.86 14.87 -4.88
N LYS A 256 15.46 14.12 -5.89
CA LYS A 256 15.63 14.48 -7.30
C LYS A 256 14.31 14.97 -7.86
N ASN A 257 14.36 16.00 -8.70
CA ASN A 257 13.21 16.41 -9.49
C ASN A 257 13.28 15.74 -10.86
N GLY A 258 12.14 15.26 -11.34
CA GLY A 258 12.06 14.60 -12.62
C GLY A 258 10.64 14.24 -12.99
N ASN A 259 10.52 13.33 -13.94
CA ASN A 259 9.25 12.92 -14.50
C ASN A 259 9.21 11.42 -14.76
N ILE A 260 8.46 10.66 -13.96
CA ILE A 260 8.33 9.21 -14.14
C ILE A 260 7.34 8.90 -15.26
N SER A 261 7.77 8.08 -16.22
CA SER A 261 6.92 7.43 -17.20
C SER A 261 6.91 5.91 -16.98
N ILE A 262 5.74 5.30 -17.16
CA ILE A 262 5.54 3.86 -16.97
C ILE A 262 5.05 3.28 -18.30
N GLU A 263 5.69 2.23 -18.77
CA GLU A 263 5.29 1.49 -19.97
C GLU A 263 4.84 0.08 -19.59
N LEU A 264 3.67 -0.30 -20.11
CA LEU A 264 3.00 -1.56 -19.82
C LEU A 264 2.61 -2.24 -21.12
N LYS A 265 2.80 -3.56 -21.19
CA LYS A 265 2.18 -4.39 -22.23
C LYS A 265 1.51 -5.61 -21.62
N PHE A 266 0.47 -6.08 -22.28
CA PHE A 266 -0.35 -7.20 -21.87
C PHE A 266 -0.45 -8.21 -23.03
N ASN A 267 -0.44 -9.51 -22.72
CA ASN A 267 -0.57 -10.55 -23.73
C ASN A 267 -2.01 -10.64 -24.30
N ALA A 268 -3.00 -10.20 -23.52
CA ALA A 268 -4.38 -10.07 -23.95
C ALA A 268 -4.84 -8.61 -23.83
N ALA A 269 -5.86 -8.24 -24.61
CA ALA A 269 -6.47 -6.93 -24.50
C ALA A 269 -7.19 -6.78 -23.15
N LEU A 270 -7.09 -5.60 -22.53
CA LEU A 270 -7.78 -5.30 -21.29
C LEU A 270 -9.30 -5.36 -21.46
N THR A 271 -9.99 -5.81 -20.42
CA THR A 271 -11.46 -5.95 -20.34
C THR A 271 -12.06 -4.89 -19.43
#